data_AF-A0A2N9GFR4-F1
#
_entry.id   AF-A0A2N9GFR4-F1
#
_cell.length_a   1.000
_cell.length_b   1.000
_cell.length_c   1.000
_cell.angle_alpha   90.00
_cell.angle_beta   90.00
_cell.angle_gamma   90.00
#
_symmetry.space_group_name_H-M   'P 1'
#
loop_
_entity.id
_entity.type
_entity.pdbx_description
1 polymer ?
#
loop_
_entity_poly.entity_id
_entity_poly.type
_entity_poly.pdbx_seq_one_letter_code
_entity_poly.pdbx_strand_id
1 'polypeptide(L)'
;MQEERIKPNNVTFLSLLSACSHFGLVREGCEVYNSMKWIFGIQPNLDHYTCMVDLLGRYGKLKEALAIIVKMVIFPDGRIWGALLAACSVHEDIKLGEYTAKRLLELEPDNIGYHTLLSHVQASVGHWGEVEKVRRVMTEKDLKKKPR
;
A
#
# COMPACT_ATOMS: atom_id res chain seq x y z
N MET A 1 11.06 19.87 -30.22
CA MET A 1 12.05 19.44 -29.21
C MET A 1 12.76 18.24 -29.80
N GLN A 2 14.09 18.31 -29.86
CA GLN A 2 14.91 17.30 -30.54
C GLN A 2 14.58 15.90 -30.01
N GLU A 3 14.33 14.97 -30.92
CA GLU A 3 14.20 13.54 -30.68
C GLU A 3 15.54 13.00 -30.18
N GLU A 4 15.82 13.18 -28.90
CA GLU A 4 16.81 12.33 -28.26
C GLU A 4 16.19 10.95 -28.11
N ARG A 5 16.83 9.93 -28.70
CA ARG A 5 16.50 8.51 -28.53
C ARG A 5 16.85 8.05 -27.11
N ILE A 6 16.41 8.78 -26.09
CA ILE A 6 16.54 8.39 -24.70
C ILE A 6 15.53 7.27 -24.47
N LYS A 7 16.05 6.07 -24.26
CA LYS A 7 15.22 4.94 -23.85
C LYS A 7 14.61 5.26 -22.48
N PRO A 8 13.28 5.12 -22.32
CA PRO A 8 12.65 5.21 -21.01
C PRO A 8 13.35 4.32 -20.00
N ASN A 9 13.43 4.77 -18.75
CA ASN A 9 14.04 4.03 -17.65
C ASN A 9 13.09 4.00 -16.43
N ASN A 10 13.55 3.41 -15.32
CA ASN A 10 12.77 3.35 -14.07
C ASN A 10 12.23 4.72 -13.64
N VAL A 11 13.02 5.80 -13.74
CA VAL A 11 12.58 7.14 -13.31
C VAL A 11 11.49 7.67 -14.24
N THR A 12 11.59 7.42 -15.55
CA THR A 12 10.56 7.80 -16.54
C THR A 12 9.22 7.15 -16.20
N PHE A 13 9.23 5.83 -15.96
CA PHE A 13 8.00 5.10 -15.66
C PHE A 13 7.42 5.43 -14.30
N LEU A 14 8.27 5.61 -13.27
CA LEU A 14 7.80 6.06 -11.97
C LEU A 14 7.09 7.42 -12.04
N SER A 15 7.62 8.35 -12.83
CA SER A 15 7.01 9.68 -13.03
C SER A 15 5.64 9.57 -13.72
N LEU A 16 5.53 8.74 -14.77
CA LEU A 16 4.26 8.52 -15.47
C LEU A 16 3.23 7.83 -14.58
N LEU A 17 3.61 6.80 -13.82
CA LEU A 17 2.72 6.12 -12.89
C LEU A 17 2.26 7.03 -11.75
N SER A 18 3.16 7.87 -11.24
CA SER A 18 2.83 8.86 -10.21
C SER A 18 1.79 9.86 -10.71
N ALA A 19 1.96 10.36 -11.95
CA ALA A 19 0.96 11.22 -12.59
C ALA A 19 -0.39 10.49 -12.75
N CYS A 20 -0.38 9.24 -13.22
CA CYS A 20 -1.61 8.45 -13.34
C CYS A 20 -2.30 8.27 -11.98
N SER A 21 -1.56 7.98 -10.91
CA SER A 21 -2.10 7.88 -9.55
C SER A 21 -2.75 9.19 -9.10
N HIS A 22 -2.08 10.32 -9.33
CA HIS A 22 -2.56 11.63 -8.92
C HIS A 22 -3.85 12.05 -9.63
N PHE A 23 -3.98 11.74 -10.92
CA PHE A 23 -5.14 12.13 -11.74
C PHE A 23 -6.21 11.05 -11.87
N GLY A 24 -6.00 9.86 -11.30
CA GLY A 24 -6.98 8.77 -11.38
C GLY A 24 -7.08 8.08 -12.72
N LEU A 25 -6.02 8.13 -13.50
CA LEU A 25 -5.94 7.51 -14.81
C LEU A 25 -5.64 6.02 -14.64
N VAL A 26 -6.59 5.27 -14.09
CA VAL A 26 -6.41 3.85 -13.71
C VAL A 26 -6.04 2.99 -14.90
N ARG A 27 -6.73 3.18 -16.02
CA ARG A 27 -6.50 2.42 -17.25
C ARG A 27 -5.11 2.71 -17.80
N GLU A 28 -4.77 3.99 -17.95
CA GLU A 28 -3.50 4.47 -18.48
C GLU A 28 -2.34 4.04 -17.58
N GLY A 29 -2.50 4.11 -16.25
CA GLY A 29 -1.51 3.62 -15.31
C GLY A 29 -1.23 2.12 -15.46
N CYS A 30 -2.27 1.32 -15.71
CA CYS A 30 -2.09 -0.11 -16.00
C CYS A 30 -1.40 -0.35 -17.36
N GLU A 31 -1.75 0.41 -18.40
CA GLU A 31 -1.10 0.35 -19.71
C GLU A 31 0.39 0.74 -19.61
N VAL A 32 0.71 1.83 -18.88
CA VAL A 32 2.07 2.28 -18.59
C VAL A 32 2.85 1.20 -17.84
N TYR A 33 2.29 0.66 -16.75
CA TYR A 33 2.93 -0.39 -15.95
C TYR A 33 3.19 -1.67 -16.76
N ASN A 34 2.24 -2.09 -17.60
CA ASN A 34 2.41 -3.27 -18.45
C ASN A 34 3.43 -3.03 -19.57
N SER A 35 3.41 -1.85 -20.22
CA SER A 35 4.39 -1.51 -21.25
C SER A 35 5.81 -1.52 -20.70
N MET A 36 6.02 -0.97 -19.51
CA MET A 36 7.31 -0.99 -18.80
C MET A 36 7.88 -2.41 -18.73
N LYS A 37 7.06 -3.37 -18.31
CA LYS A 37 7.47 -4.77 -18.10
C LYS A 37 7.67 -5.52 -19.41
N TRP A 38 6.70 -5.43 -20.31
CA TRP A 38 6.60 -6.34 -21.46
C TRP A 38 7.15 -5.77 -22.76
N ILE A 39 7.12 -4.45 -22.92
CA ILE A 39 7.60 -3.76 -24.13
C ILE A 39 9.02 -3.25 -23.91
N PHE A 40 9.28 -2.60 -22.76
CA PHE A 40 10.59 -2.02 -22.45
C PHE A 40 11.50 -2.94 -21.64
N GLY A 41 10.99 -4.07 -21.13
CA GLY A 41 11.78 -5.05 -20.38
C GLY A 41 12.28 -4.55 -19.02
N ILE A 42 11.66 -3.50 -18.47
CA ILE A 42 12.07 -2.89 -17.21
C ILE A 42 11.31 -3.55 -16.07
N GLN A 43 12.06 -4.16 -15.14
CA GLN A 43 11.48 -4.79 -13.96
C GLN A 43 11.00 -3.74 -12.96
N PRO A 44 9.79 -3.88 -12.39
CA PRO A 44 9.31 -2.95 -11.38
C PRO A 44 10.10 -3.05 -10.08
N ASN A 45 10.53 -1.90 -9.58
CA ASN A 45 11.00 -1.75 -8.22
C ASN A 45 9.85 -1.41 -7.26
N LEU A 46 10.17 -1.31 -5.97
CA LEU A 46 9.20 -1.06 -4.90
C LEU A 46 8.39 0.22 -5.08
N ASP A 47 8.98 1.28 -5.62
CA ASP A 47 8.27 2.55 -5.83
C ASP A 47 7.22 2.42 -6.94
N HIS A 48 7.52 1.71 -8.04
CA HIS A 48 6.52 1.42 -9.08
C HIS A 48 5.35 0.59 -8.53
N TYR A 49 5.64 -0.42 -7.71
CA TYR A 49 4.60 -1.22 -7.06
C TYR A 49 3.74 -0.37 -6.13
N THR A 50 4.37 0.49 -5.34
CA THR A 50 3.67 1.40 -4.42
C THR A 50 2.76 2.36 -5.19
N CYS A 51 3.22 2.94 -6.29
CA CYS A 51 2.38 3.78 -7.16
C CYS A 51 1.18 3.02 -7.73
N MET A 52 1.35 1.75 -8.13
CA MET A 52 0.24 0.93 -8.62
C MET A 52 -0.78 0.62 -7.52
N VAL A 53 -0.32 0.30 -6.31
CA VAL A 53 -1.21 0.05 -5.16
C VAL A 53 -1.96 1.31 -4.77
N ASP A 54 -1.29 2.47 -4.76
CA ASP A 54 -1.89 3.77 -4.48
C ASP A 54 -2.95 4.14 -5.53
N LEU A 55 -2.62 4.00 -6.82
CA LEU A 55 -3.55 4.25 -7.94
C LEU A 55 -4.77 3.34 -7.86
N LEU A 56 -4.59 2.03 -7.69
CA LEU A 56 -5.71 1.09 -7.66
C LEU A 56 -6.53 1.27 -6.38
N GLY A 57 -5.85 1.45 -5.25
CA GLY A 57 -6.47 1.59 -3.94
C GLY A 57 -7.37 2.82 -3.84
N ARG A 58 -6.87 4.00 -4.23
CA ARG A 58 -7.66 5.25 -4.18
C ARG A 58 -8.96 5.15 -4.97
N TYR A 59 -8.96 4.38 -6.05
CA TYR A 59 -10.10 4.24 -6.96
C TYR A 59 -10.89 2.94 -6.74
N GLY A 60 -10.80 2.35 -5.54
CA GLY A 60 -11.67 1.24 -5.10
C GLY A 60 -11.32 -0.12 -5.70
N LYS A 61 -10.22 -0.23 -6.44
CA LYS A 61 -9.72 -1.48 -7.04
C LYS A 61 -8.87 -2.25 -6.03
N LEU A 62 -9.42 -2.49 -4.84
CA LEU A 62 -8.69 -3.04 -3.70
C LEU A 62 -8.16 -4.46 -3.93
N LYS A 63 -8.93 -5.30 -4.62
CA LYS A 63 -8.51 -6.67 -4.95
C LYS A 63 -7.33 -6.67 -5.92
N GLU A 64 -7.38 -5.77 -6.91
CA GLU A 64 -6.31 -5.57 -7.87
C GLU A 64 -5.06 -4.98 -7.18
N ALA A 65 -5.24 -4.04 -6.27
CA ALA A 65 -4.15 -3.49 -5.45
C ALA A 65 -3.48 -4.59 -4.62
N LEU A 66 -4.24 -5.44 -3.93
CA LEU A 66 -3.69 -6.60 -3.23
C LEU A 66 -2.98 -7.57 -4.19
N ALA A 67 -3.55 -7.81 -5.37
CA ALA A 67 -2.94 -8.69 -6.36
C ALA A 67 -1.60 -8.16 -6.87
N ILE A 68 -1.40 -6.83 -6.93
CA ILE A 68 -0.09 -6.23 -7.21
C ILE A 68 0.90 -6.65 -6.13
N ILE A 69 0.55 -6.51 -4.85
CA ILE A 69 1.42 -6.86 -3.70
C ILE A 69 1.78 -8.35 -3.71
N VAL A 70 0.79 -9.22 -3.87
CA VAL A 70 0.98 -10.68 -3.86
C VAL A 70 1.85 -11.17 -5.02
N LYS A 71 1.82 -10.47 -6.17
CA LYS A 71 2.61 -10.80 -7.36
C LYS A 71 3.99 -10.13 -7.37
N MET A 72 4.38 -9.41 -6.31
CA MET A 72 5.71 -8.83 -6.22
C MET A 72 6.77 -9.92 -6.18
N VAL A 73 7.87 -9.70 -6.90
CA VAL A 73 9.07 -10.54 -6.85
C VAL A 73 10.09 -10.06 -5.80
N ILE A 74 9.72 -9.03 -5.04
CA ILE A 74 10.49 -8.41 -3.97
C ILE A 74 9.61 -8.33 -2.71
N PHE A 75 10.22 -8.24 -1.54
CA PHE A 75 9.46 -8.14 -0.29
C PHE A 75 8.71 -6.80 -0.20
N PRO A 76 7.41 -6.82 0.12
CA PRO A 76 6.66 -5.60 0.39
C PRO A 76 7.07 -4.99 1.73
N ASP A 77 7.22 -3.67 1.79
CA ASP A 77 7.54 -2.92 3.00
C ASP A 77 6.30 -2.30 3.66
N GLY A 78 6.49 -1.59 4.78
CA GLY A 78 5.41 -0.91 5.47
C GLY A 78 4.71 0.16 4.63
N ARG A 79 5.39 0.77 3.64
CA ARG A 79 4.81 1.83 2.80
C ARG A 79 3.72 1.26 1.89
N ILE A 80 3.99 0.16 1.21
CA ILE A 80 3.03 -0.42 0.26
C ILE A 80 1.80 -1.02 0.96
N TRP A 81 1.99 -1.68 2.10
CA TRP A 81 0.86 -2.14 2.92
C TRP A 81 0.10 -0.96 3.53
N GLY A 82 0.79 0.10 3.96
CA GLY A 82 0.16 1.32 4.44
C GLY A 82 -0.74 1.98 3.39
N ALA A 83 -0.31 2.00 2.12
CA ALA A 83 -1.11 2.50 1.00
C ALA A 83 -2.40 1.68 0.81
N LEU A 84 -2.31 0.34 0.82
CA LEU A 84 -3.48 -0.53 0.71
C LEU A 84 -4.45 -0.34 1.88
N LEU A 85 -3.93 -0.18 3.08
CA LEU A 85 -4.73 0.01 4.29
C LEU A 85 -5.51 1.33 4.29
N ALA A 86 -4.85 2.41 3.86
CA ALA A 86 -5.49 3.70 3.68
C ALA A 86 -6.66 3.59 2.69
N ALA A 87 -6.44 2.89 1.57
CA ALA A 87 -7.48 2.62 0.60
C ALA A 87 -8.64 1.78 1.17
N CYS A 88 -8.35 0.72 1.93
CA CYS A 88 -9.37 -0.08 2.60
C CYS A 88 -10.23 0.77 3.56
N SER A 89 -9.61 1.73 4.24
CA SER A 89 -10.29 2.62 5.17
C SER A 89 -11.24 3.59 4.44
N VAL A 90 -10.83 4.11 3.27
CA VAL A 90 -11.65 5.00 2.43
C VAL A 90 -12.83 4.27 1.81
N HIS A 91 -12.64 3.03 1.38
CA HIS A 91 -13.65 2.21 0.68
C HIS A 91 -14.39 1.25 1.61
N GLU A 92 -14.21 1.38 2.92
CA GLU A 92 -14.87 0.60 3.97
C GLU A 92 -14.72 -0.94 3.81
N ASP A 93 -13.63 -1.41 3.15
CA ASP A 93 -13.31 -2.84 3.08
C ASP A 93 -12.60 -3.27 4.36
N ILE A 94 -13.43 -3.52 5.36
CA ILE A 94 -13.06 -3.96 6.68
C ILE A 94 -12.18 -5.22 6.64
N LYS A 95 -12.55 -6.23 5.87
CA LYS A 95 -11.87 -7.54 5.89
C LYS A 95 -10.45 -7.40 5.35
N LEU A 96 -10.29 -6.65 4.26
CA LEU A 96 -8.97 -6.39 3.71
C LEU A 96 -8.16 -5.42 4.58
N GLY A 97 -8.82 -4.46 5.21
CA GLY A 97 -8.21 -3.56 6.20
C GLY A 97 -7.60 -4.32 7.38
N GLU A 98 -8.35 -5.27 7.96
CA GLU A 98 -7.85 -6.14 9.03
C GLU A 98 -6.65 -6.98 8.59
N TYR A 99 -6.75 -7.61 7.43
CA TYR A 99 -5.65 -8.39 6.86
C TYR A 99 -4.40 -7.54 6.70
N THR A 100 -4.54 -6.33 6.15
CA THR A 100 -3.44 -5.42 5.89
C THR A 100 -2.82 -4.89 7.18
N ALA A 101 -3.63 -4.53 8.18
CA ALA A 101 -3.15 -4.09 9.48
C ALA A 101 -2.35 -5.19 10.21
N LYS A 102 -2.77 -6.46 10.09
CA LYS A 102 -2.00 -7.60 10.62
C LYS A 102 -0.65 -7.74 9.91
N ARG A 103 -0.59 -7.61 8.58
CA ARG A 103 0.68 -7.64 7.83
C ARG A 103 1.66 -6.55 8.27
N LEU A 104 1.15 -5.34 8.52
CA LEU A 104 1.98 -4.23 9.01
C LEU A 104 2.59 -4.51 10.39
N LEU A 105 1.82 -5.12 11.29
CA LEU A 105 2.32 -5.53 12.60
C LEU A 105 3.30 -6.70 12.54
N GLU A 106 3.14 -7.63 11.60
CA GLU A 106 4.13 -8.68 11.35
C GLU A 106 5.47 -8.09 10.88
N LEU A 107 5.44 -7.03 10.06
CA LEU A 107 6.63 -6.35 9.55
C LEU A 107 7.32 -5.47 10.59
N GLU A 108 6.54 -4.69 11.34
CA GLU A 108 7.05 -3.76 12.36
C GLU A 108 6.26 -3.95 13.66
N PRO A 109 6.58 -4.99 14.46
CA PRO A 109 5.83 -5.35 15.66
C PRO A 109 5.80 -4.29 16.76
N ASP A 110 6.68 -3.29 16.68
CA ASP A 110 6.84 -2.23 17.67
C ASP A 110 6.35 -0.86 17.15
N ASN A 111 5.78 -0.81 15.94
CA ASN A 111 5.24 0.41 15.37
C ASN A 111 3.89 0.77 16.04
N ILE A 112 3.91 1.79 16.90
CA ILE A 112 2.74 2.31 17.64
C ILE A 112 1.59 2.69 16.68
N GLY A 113 1.92 3.23 15.51
CA GLY A 113 0.95 3.64 14.50
C GLY A 113 0.15 2.45 13.97
N TYR A 114 0.82 1.32 13.71
CA TYR A 114 0.17 0.10 13.22
C TYR A 114 -0.69 -0.56 14.29
N HIS A 115 -0.26 -0.59 15.55
CA HIS A 115 -1.12 -1.05 16.65
C HIS A 115 -2.37 -0.18 16.82
N THR A 116 -2.19 1.15 16.79
CA THR A 116 -3.31 2.10 16.89
C THR A 116 -4.31 1.85 15.76
N LEU A 117 -3.81 1.63 14.55
CA LEU A 117 -4.66 1.43 13.40
C LEU A 117 -5.37 0.08 13.42
N LEU A 118 -4.68 -1.02 13.77
CA LEU A 118 -5.35 -2.32 13.96
C LEU A 118 -6.44 -2.22 15.03
N SER A 119 -6.17 -1.56 16.16
CA SER A 119 -7.17 -1.33 17.21
C SER A 119 -8.38 -0.56 16.70
N HIS A 120 -8.19 0.45 15.83
CA HIS A 120 -9.28 1.20 15.24
C HIS A 120 -10.13 0.33 14.30
N VAL A 121 -9.50 -0.47 13.44
CA VAL A 121 -10.19 -1.38 12.53
C VAL A 121 -10.99 -2.44 13.31
N GLN A 122 -10.41 -3.02 14.37
CA GLN A 122 -11.11 -3.99 15.23
C GLN A 122 -12.29 -3.34 15.98
N ALA A 123 -12.18 -2.07 16.36
CA ALA A 123 -13.28 -1.34 16.98
C ALA A 123 -14.43 -1.07 15.99
N SER A 124 -14.13 -0.74 14.72
CA SER A 124 -15.17 -0.46 13.71
C SER A 124 -16.02 -1.69 13.35
N VAL A 125 -15.52 -2.90 13.62
CA VAL A 125 -16.27 -4.16 13.46
C VAL A 125 -16.89 -4.70 14.74
N GLY A 126 -16.70 -4.00 15.87
CA GLY A 126 -17.20 -4.44 17.17
C GLY A 126 -16.42 -5.62 17.78
N HIS A 127 -15.22 -5.93 17.29
CA HIS A 127 -14.33 -6.96 17.86
C HIS A 127 -13.57 -6.42 19.08
N TRP A 128 -14.30 -6.04 20.13
CA TRP A 128 -13.72 -5.43 21.33
C TRP A 128 -12.69 -6.32 22.04
N GLY A 129 -12.83 -7.65 21.96
CA GLY A 129 -11.82 -8.57 22.49
C GLY A 129 -10.46 -8.45 21.77
N GLU A 130 -10.45 -8.17 20.47
CA GLU A 130 -9.20 -7.94 19.72
C GLU A 130 -8.63 -6.55 20.03
N VAL A 131 -9.49 -5.54 20.23
CA VAL A 131 -9.08 -4.21 20.70
C VAL A 131 -8.34 -4.31 22.04
N GLU A 132 -8.90 -5.05 22.99
CA GLU A 132 -8.25 -5.28 24.29
C GLU A 132 -6.92 -6.02 24.17
N LYS A 133 -6.84 -7.04 23.30
CA LYS A 133 -5.57 -7.74 23.02
C LYS A 133 -4.51 -6.78 22.48
N VAL A 134 -4.86 -5.93 21.51
CA VAL A 134 -3.92 -4.95 20.94
C VAL A 134 -3.46 -3.97 22.02
N ARG A 135 -4.37 -3.43 22.84
CA ARG A 135 -4.01 -2.52 23.95
C ARG A 135 -3.11 -3.19 24.98
N ARG A 136 -3.36 -4.47 25.29
CA ARG A 136 -2.51 -5.26 26.20
C ARG A 136 -1.10 -5.40 25.64
N VAL A 137 -0.95 -5.80 24.37
CA VAL A 137 0.37 -5.90 23.70
C VAL A 137 1.10 -4.55 23.72
N MET A 138 0.40 -3.45 23.43
CA MET A 138 1.00 -2.12 23.49
C MET A 138 1.49 -1.77 24.91
N THR A 139 0.76 -2.17 25.95
CA THR A 139 1.13 -1.94 27.35
C THR A 139 2.32 -2.80 27.77
N GLU A 140 2.31 -4.09 27.42
CA GLU A 140 3.39 -5.04 27.70
C GLU A 140 4.71 -4.63 27.06
N LYS A 141 4.65 -4.02 25.87
CA LYS A 141 5.83 -3.52 25.13
C LYS A 141 6.24 -2.09 25.48
N ASP A 142 5.59 -1.46 26.46
CA ASP A 142 5.75 -0.03 26.82
C ASP A 142 5.64 0.93 25.61
N LEU A 143 4.79 0.58 24.64
CA LEU A 143 4.54 1.33 23.42
C LEU A 143 3.61 2.51 23.71
N LYS A 144 4.18 3.61 24.22
CA LYS A 144 3.45 4.84 24.53
C LYS A 144 3.44 5.79 23.34
N LYS A 145 2.24 6.27 22.98
CA LYS A 145 2.08 7.37 22.02
C LYS A 145 2.77 8.60 22.62
N LYS A 146 3.88 9.05 22.03
CA LYS A 146 4.50 10.32 22.45
C LYS A 146 3.46 11.44 22.24
N PRO A 147 3.16 12.25 23.26
CA PRO A 147 2.31 13.42 23.07
C PRO A 147 2.96 14.31 21.99
N ARG A 148 2.13 14.76 21.03
CA ARG A 148 2.53 15.76 20.03
C ARG A 148 2.47 17.14 20.65
#